data_AF-A0AAW0DUN9-F1
#
_entry.id   AF-A0AAW0DUN9-F1
#
_cell.length_a   1.000
_cell.length_b   1.000
_cell.length_c   1.000
_cell.angle_alpha   90.00
_cell.angle_beta   90.00
_cell.angle_gamma   90.00
#
_symmetry.space_group_name_H-M   'P 1'
#
loop_
_entity.id
_entity.type
_entity.pdbx_description
1 polymer ?
#
loop_
_entity_poly.entity_id
_entity_poly.type
_entity_poly.pdbx_seq_one_letter_code
_entity_poly.pdbx_strand_id
1 'polypeptide(L)'
;MIYTPITFPNTPTTSLFHSNDLALSRQKQKSRQTQTRDLPIEIIAVILDHLGDWELTRAIGVPTALSKPLEWSRASPVDLAMITGDVSLIRAADPVSNPPTKNGAEVAVRFGYVNVLEFFLSHHHDIFLSVFQGDIIPIRASRHGRTAVLSWWKHGFEQHPDLVPKPKPGSIADAIDSASRAGQIASLDWWQSCGHPLEYTEAALEYASAKNQIAVLEWWKQTSLVTGMPLKIGRVMDMASTAGHVEVLEWWATSGLEFKYDRHALQHASCHGRVDVLQWWLDALTGATRHNRAEVLEWWDKSGLPVQYRMCDIEEALEDAIGGGEATRRWWKRKGVDFNANDKEWMKLQYLN
;
A
#
# COMPACT_ATOMS: atom_id res chain seq x y z
N MET A 1 21.90 36.24 -11.60
CA MET A 1 21.40 35.85 -12.93
C MET A 1 19.90 35.63 -12.80
N ILE A 2 19.10 36.31 -13.59
CA ILE A 2 17.64 36.18 -13.56
C ILE A 2 17.31 34.87 -14.29
N TYR A 3 16.95 33.83 -13.54
CA TYR A 3 16.49 32.57 -14.12
C TYR A 3 15.17 32.82 -14.85
N THR A 4 15.14 32.48 -16.14
CA THR A 4 13.89 32.41 -16.92
C THR A 4 12.92 31.43 -16.24
N PRO A 5 11.64 31.79 -16.07
CA PRO A 5 10.68 30.90 -15.43
C PRO A 5 10.57 29.59 -16.21
N ILE A 6 10.82 28.48 -15.51
CA ILE A 6 10.69 27.13 -16.04
C ILE A 6 9.19 26.87 -16.22
N THR A 7 8.76 26.69 -17.47
CA THR A 7 7.36 26.34 -17.75
C THR A 7 7.18 24.84 -17.60
N PHE A 8 6.80 24.41 -16.40
CA PHE A 8 6.32 23.04 -16.18
C PHE A 8 4.92 22.88 -16.81
N PRO A 9 4.59 21.71 -17.38
CA PRO A 9 3.27 21.49 -17.96
C PRO A 9 2.18 21.59 -16.88
N ASN A 10 1.16 22.43 -17.12
CA ASN A 10 -0.07 22.41 -16.34
C ASN A 10 -0.69 21.01 -16.45
N THR A 11 -1.03 20.41 -15.30
CA THR A 11 -1.61 19.07 -15.21
C THR A 11 -2.92 18.97 -16.01
N PRO A 12 -3.04 18.07 -16.99
CA PRO A 12 -4.34 17.75 -17.56
C PRO A 12 -5.08 16.83 -16.60
N THR A 13 -6.25 17.27 -16.10
CA THR A 13 -7.29 16.37 -15.60
C THR A 13 -7.76 15.48 -16.75
N THR A 14 -7.27 14.26 -16.83
CA THR A 14 -7.67 13.27 -17.83
C THR A 14 -9.02 12.65 -17.46
N SER A 15 -10.10 13.21 -18.01
CA SER A 15 -11.29 12.42 -18.35
C SER A 15 -11.18 12.01 -19.81
N LEU A 16 -10.90 10.74 -20.09
CA LEU A 16 -10.88 10.20 -21.45
C LEU A 16 -11.75 8.94 -21.53
N PHE A 17 -12.99 9.15 -21.97
CA PHE A 17 -13.70 8.21 -22.83
C PHE A 17 -14.16 9.01 -24.07
N HIS A 18 -13.71 8.59 -25.25
CA HIS A 18 -14.11 9.15 -26.54
C HIS A 18 -15.17 8.27 -27.22
N SER A 19 -16.29 8.92 -27.58
CA SER A 19 -16.92 8.89 -28.93
C SER A 19 -17.78 7.67 -29.31
N ASN A 20 -18.97 7.75 -29.94
CA ASN A 20 -19.57 8.77 -30.82
C ASN A 20 -21.10 8.55 -31.00
N ASP A 21 -21.75 9.61 -31.51
CA ASP A 21 -22.98 9.65 -32.35
C ASP A 21 -24.38 9.36 -31.77
N LEU A 22 -25.20 10.42 -31.60
CA LEU A 22 -26.30 10.78 -32.52
C LEU A 22 -27.11 11.97 -31.97
N ALA A 23 -27.31 12.96 -32.84
CA ALA A 23 -28.11 14.15 -32.57
C ALA A 23 -29.61 13.81 -32.43
N LEU A 24 -30.25 14.32 -31.37
CA LEU A 24 -31.61 14.92 -31.34
C LEU A 24 -32.15 14.97 -29.89
N SER A 25 -32.08 16.14 -29.27
CA SER A 25 -33.18 16.83 -28.57
C SER A 25 -32.63 17.86 -27.59
N ARG A 26 -32.82 19.13 -27.91
CA ARG A 26 -32.63 20.24 -26.98
C ARG A 26 -33.73 20.16 -25.92
N GLN A 27 -33.45 19.51 -24.80
CA GLN A 27 -34.15 19.80 -23.55
C GLN A 27 -33.16 20.47 -22.59
N LYS A 28 -33.50 21.68 -22.16
CA LYS A 28 -32.81 22.42 -21.10
C LYS A 28 -32.86 21.59 -19.80
N GLN A 29 -31.88 20.71 -19.60
CA GLN A 29 -31.61 20.18 -18.26
C GLN A 29 -30.97 21.31 -17.45
N LYS A 30 -31.76 21.89 -16.54
CA LYS A 30 -31.24 22.70 -15.44
C LYS A 30 -30.12 21.90 -14.79
N SER A 31 -28.91 22.46 -14.75
CA SER A 31 -27.81 21.89 -13.99
C SER A 31 -28.26 21.71 -12.55
N ARG A 32 -28.45 20.46 -12.15
CA ARG A 32 -28.59 20.09 -10.75
C ARG A 32 -27.19 20.28 -10.18
N GLN A 33 -26.90 21.49 -9.72
CA GLN A 33 -25.74 21.76 -8.88
C GLN A 33 -25.83 20.77 -7.72
N THR A 34 -25.02 19.74 -7.77
CA THR A 34 -24.71 18.93 -6.59
C THR A 34 -23.99 19.88 -5.64
N GLN A 35 -24.75 20.54 -4.77
CA GLN A 35 -24.21 21.17 -3.56
C GLN A 35 -23.40 20.08 -2.86
N THR A 36 -22.07 20.16 -2.95
CA THR A 36 -21.20 19.46 -2.01
C THR A 36 -21.60 19.99 -0.64
N ARG A 37 -22.22 19.14 0.17
CA ARG A 37 -22.53 19.50 1.55
C ARG A 37 -21.22 19.49 2.31
N ASP A 38 -20.53 20.62 2.33
CA ASP A 38 -19.32 20.77 3.11
C ASP A 38 -19.67 20.55 4.59
N LEU A 39 -18.88 19.70 5.26
CA LEU A 39 -19.06 19.42 6.68
C LEU A 39 -18.74 20.68 7.49
N PRO A 40 -19.48 20.96 8.59
CA PRO A 40 -19.12 22.04 9.51
C PRO A 40 -17.68 21.88 10.03
N ILE A 41 -16.99 22.99 10.26
CA ILE A 41 -15.57 23.00 10.64
C ILE A 41 -15.32 22.28 11.97
N GLU A 42 -16.30 22.27 12.88
CA GLU A 42 -16.26 21.57 14.15
C GLU A 42 -16.23 20.05 13.95
N ILE A 43 -16.96 19.54 12.96
CA ILE A 43 -16.97 18.12 12.62
C ILE A 43 -15.64 17.73 11.98
N ILE A 44 -15.10 18.58 11.10
CA ILE A 44 -13.78 18.38 10.50
C ILE A 44 -12.71 18.34 11.59
N ALA A 45 -12.72 19.27 12.53
CA ALA A 45 -11.80 19.31 13.66
C ALA A 45 -11.84 18.02 14.49
N VAL A 46 -13.04 17.55 14.86
CA VAL A 46 -13.21 16.29 15.62
C VAL A 46 -12.68 15.08 14.85
N ILE A 47 -12.94 15.01 13.55
CA ILE A 47 -12.43 13.92 12.70
C ILE A 47 -10.90 13.95 12.66
N LEU A 48 -10.29 15.12 12.43
CA LEU A 48 -8.84 15.23 12.34
C LEU A 48 -8.14 14.99 13.68
N ASP A 49 -8.73 15.42 14.79
CA ASP A 49 -8.26 15.11 16.13
C ASP A 49 -8.29 13.59 16.39
N HIS A 50 -9.33 12.90 15.92
CA HIS A 50 -9.41 11.43 16.02
C HIS A 50 -8.36 10.72 15.14
N LEU A 51 -8.08 11.26 13.94
CA LEU A 51 -7.04 10.74 13.05
C LEU A 51 -5.62 11.00 13.57
N GLY A 52 -5.44 11.94 14.50
CA GLY A 52 -4.13 12.29 15.06
C GLY A 52 -3.20 13.00 14.08
N ASP A 53 -3.72 13.51 12.96
CA ASP A 53 -2.92 14.10 11.88
C ASP A 53 -2.72 15.60 12.07
N TRP A 54 -1.79 15.95 12.96
CA TRP A 54 -1.50 17.34 13.33
C TRP A 54 -1.07 18.21 12.12
N GLU A 55 -0.30 17.64 11.20
CA GLU A 55 0.17 18.35 9.99
C GLU A 55 -1.00 18.73 9.09
N LEU A 56 -1.93 17.79 8.83
CA LEU A 56 -3.09 18.04 7.97
C LEU A 56 -4.04 19.05 8.60
N THR A 57 -4.24 18.93 9.91
CA THR A 57 -5.04 19.85 10.71
C THR A 57 -4.53 21.28 10.63
N ARG A 58 -3.21 21.45 10.77
CA ARG A 58 -2.52 22.74 10.59
C ARG A 58 -2.61 23.28 9.17
N ALA A 59 -2.51 22.41 8.17
CA ALA A 59 -2.59 22.80 6.76
C ALA A 59 -3.98 23.34 6.39
N ILE A 60 -5.04 22.72 6.90
CA ILE A 60 -6.42 23.15 6.66
C ILE A 60 -6.78 24.38 7.52
N GLY A 61 -6.11 24.57 8.66
CA GLY A 61 -6.33 25.70 9.55
C GLY A 61 -7.55 25.54 10.46
N VAL A 62 -7.91 24.29 10.80
CA VAL A 62 -9.00 24.02 11.74
C VAL A 62 -8.50 24.04 13.20
N PRO A 63 -9.34 24.39 14.18
CA PRO A 63 -9.02 24.21 15.59
C PRO A 63 -8.71 22.75 15.91
N THR A 64 -7.81 22.50 16.86
CA THR A 64 -7.38 21.14 17.21
C THR A 64 -6.94 21.00 18.65
N ALA A 65 -7.27 19.86 19.25
CA ALA A 65 -6.77 19.44 20.55
C ALA A 65 -5.39 18.75 20.48
N LEU A 66 -4.87 18.49 19.28
CA LEU A 66 -3.60 17.78 19.08
C LEU A 66 -2.40 18.62 19.52
N SER A 67 -1.56 18.03 20.36
CA SER A 67 -0.26 18.61 20.71
C SER A 67 0.71 18.55 19.53
N LYS A 68 1.58 19.56 19.43
CA LYS A 68 2.66 19.58 18.44
C LYS A 68 3.54 18.31 18.58
N PRO A 69 3.72 17.51 17.52
CA PRO A 69 4.56 16.31 17.57
C PRO A 69 6.02 16.63 17.91
N LEU A 70 6.71 15.67 18.54
CA LEU A 70 8.10 15.82 18.99
C LEU A 70 9.07 16.04 17.82
N GLU A 71 8.78 15.45 16.66
CA GLU A 71 9.53 15.59 15.42
C GLU A 71 9.55 17.05 14.96
N TRP A 72 8.49 17.80 15.25
CA TRP A 72 8.35 19.21 14.92
C TRP A 72 8.93 20.15 15.99
N SER A 73 9.44 19.63 17.11
CA SER A 73 9.98 20.46 18.20
C SER A 73 11.03 21.48 17.74
N ARG A 74 11.85 21.10 16.74
CA ARG A 74 12.89 21.94 16.13
C ARG A 74 12.49 22.58 14.79
N ALA A 75 11.21 22.56 14.44
CA ALA A 75 10.72 23.14 13.19
C ALA A 75 10.99 24.65 13.12
N SER A 76 11.54 25.11 11.99
CA SER A 76 11.75 26.53 11.73
C SER A 76 10.43 27.26 11.42
N PRO A 77 10.39 28.60 11.49
CA PRO A 77 9.23 29.37 10.99
C PRO A 77 8.85 29.00 9.55
N VAL A 78 9.84 28.68 8.71
CA VAL A 78 9.62 28.29 7.31
C VAL A 78 9.02 26.88 7.22
N ASP A 79 9.43 25.93 8.06
CA ASP A 79 8.77 24.62 8.14
C ASP A 79 7.27 24.76 8.44
N LEU A 80 6.93 25.61 9.41
CA LEU A 80 5.53 25.86 9.77
C LEU A 80 4.75 26.54 8.65
N ALA A 81 5.38 27.47 7.91
CA ALA A 81 4.77 28.08 6.73
C ALA A 81 4.57 27.04 5.60
N MET A 82 5.52 26.12 5.41
CA MET A 82 5.43 25.06 4.40
C MET A 82 4.24 24.11 4.61
N ILE A 83 3.78 23.91 5.85
CA ILE A 83 2.56 23.13 6.13
C ILE A 83 1.34 23.70 5.40
N THR A 84 1.24 25.03 5.30
CA THR A 84 0.10 25.71 4.66
C THR A 84 0.12 25.65 3.15
N GLY A 85 1.29 25.39 2.54
CA GLY A 85 1.47 25.47 1.10
C GLY A 85 1.47 26.89 0.51
N ASP A 86 1.33 27.94 1.35
CA ASP A 86 1.33 29.33 0.89
C ASP A 86 2.74 29.90 0.75
N VAL A 87 3.17 30.08 -0.49
CA VAL A 87 4.47 30.64 -0.85
C VAL A 87 4.67 32.06 -0.29
N SER A 88 3.61 32.82 -0.07
CA SER A 88 3.67 34.17 0.50
C SER A 88 4.11 34.14 1.97
N LEU A 89 3.56 33.19 2.74
CA LEU A 89 3.96 32.96 4.13
C LEU A 89 5.40 32.42 4.21
N ILE A 90 5.76 31.52 3.30
CA ILE A 90 7.14 30.99 3.21
C ILE A 90 8.14 32.13 2.94
N ARG A 91 7.83 33.05 2.03
CA ARG A 91 8.67 34.24 1.76
C ARG A 91 8.78 35.15 2.97
N ALA A 92 7.65 35.41 3.65
CA ALA A 92 7.63 36.25 4.85
C ALA A 92 8.44 35.66 6.02
N ALA A 93 8.54 34.33 6.09
CA ALA A 93 9.33 33.62 7.11
C ALA A 93 10.86 33.63 6.84
N ASP A 94 11.29 34.18 5.71
CA ASP A 94 12.69 34.30 5.27
C ASP A 94 13.47 32.97 5.28
N PRO A 95 13.41 32.20 4.18
CA PRO A 95 14.14 30.94 4.04
C PRO A 95 15.66 31.03 4.17
N VAL A 96 16.26 32.20 3.96
CA VAL A 96 17.71 32.36 4.06
C VAL A 96 18.13 32.44 5.52
N SER A 97 17.40 33.21 6.33
CA SER A 97 17.67 33.34 7.77
C SER A 97 17.15 32.16 8.59
N ASN A 98 16.05 31.54 8.14
CA ASN A 98 15.36 30.46 8.84
C ASN A 98 15.18 29.23 7.91
N PRO A 99 16.26 28.56 7.49
CA PRO A 99 16.16 27.50 6.50
C PRO A 99 15.18 26.39 6.95
N PRO A 100 14.40 25.82 6.02
CA PRO A 100 13.53 24.69 6.33
C PRO A 100 14.37 23.46 6.70
N THR A 101 13.73 22.56 7.43
CA THR A 101 14.26 21.25 7.75
C THR A 101 13.67 20.19 6.82
N LYS A 102 14.12 18.94 7.01
CA LYS A 102 13.55 17.79 6.30
C LYS A 102 12.04 17.64 6.54
N ASN A 103 11.51 18.07 7.69
CA ASN A 103 10.09 17.96 8.00
C ASN A 103 9.23 18.84 7.08
N GLY A 104 9.64 20.10 6.85
CA GLY A 104 8.95 20.99 5.91
C GLY A 104 8.97 20.41 4.49
N ALA A 105 10.12 19.90 4.05
CA ALA A 105 10.26 19.25 2.75
C ALA A 105 9.35 18.01 2.60
N GLU A 106 9.31 17.14 3.61
CA GLU A 106 8.43 15.96 3.62
C GLU A 106 6.95 16.35 3.54
N VAL A 107 6.54 17.38 4.27
CA VAL A 107 5.15 17.86 4.25
C VAL A 107 4.76 18.46 2.89
N ALA A 108 5.64 19.26 2.29
CA ALA A 108 5.37 19.82 0.96
C ALA A 108 5.12 18.72 -0.08
N VAL A 109 5.91 17.63 -0.04
CA VAL A 109 5.70 16.47 -0.92
C VAL A 109 4.45 15.70 -0.51
N ARG A 110 4.24 15.45 0.80
CA ARG A 110 3.07 14.73 1.33
C ARG A 110 1.75 15.37 0.95
N PHE A 111 1.64 16.69 0.97
CA PHE A 111 0.42 17.40 0.56
C PHE A 111 0.37 17.74 -0.93
N GLY A 112 1.44 17.49 -1.67
CA GLY A 112 1.46 17.65 -3.12
C GLY A 112 1.63 19.10 -3.57
N TYR A 113 2.31 19.93 -2.78
CA TYR A 113 2.48 21.37 -3.03
C TYR A 113 3.54 21.65 -4.09
N VAL A 114 3.24 21.39 -5.36
CA VAL A 114 4.15 21.64 -6.50
C VAL A 114 4.65 23.09 -6.50
N ASN A 115 3.78 24.06 -6.18
CA ASN A 115 4.13 25.47 -6.05
C ASN A 115 5.24 25.74 -5.02
N VAL A 116 5.29 25.00 -3.91
CA VAL A 116 6.34 25.12 -2.89
C VAL A 116 7.64 24.52 -3.41
N LEU A 117 7.59 23.36 -4.07
CA LEU A 117 8.77 22.76 -4.70
C LEU A 117 9.36 23.71 -5.77
N GLU A 118 8.53 24.27 -6.64
CA GLU A 118 8.92 25.25 -7.67
C GLU A 118 9.49 26.54 -7.07
N PHE A 119 8.92 27.02 -5.96
CA PHE A 119 9.42 28.20 -5.27
C PHE A 119 10.87 27.99 -4.81
N PHE A 120 11.15 26.89 -4.10
CA PHE A 120 12.50 26.58 -3.65
C PHE A 120 13.45 26.30 -4.81
N LEU A 121 13.01 25.56 -5.83
CA LEU A 121 13.82 25.28 -7.03
C LEU A 121 14.24 26.57 -7.74
N SER A 122 13.33 27.55 -7.88
CA SER A 122 13.56 28.75 -8.69
C SER A 122 14.23 29.90 -7.93
N HIS A 123 14.01 30.01 -6.62
CA HIS A 123 14.47 31.16 -5.82
C HIS A 123 15.54 30.79 -4.78
N HIS A 124 15.63 29.52 -4.39
CA HIS A 124 16.49 29.05 -3.30
C HIS A 124 17.11 27.68 -3.62
N HIS A 125 17.76 27.54 -4.77
CA HIS A 125 18.22 26.25 -5.30
C HIS A 125 19.15 25.48 -4.35
N ASP A 126 20.07 26.16 -3.66
CA ASP A 126 20.95 25.51 -2.67
C ASP A 126 20.16 24.90 -1.50
N ILE A 127 19.13 25.61 -1.03
CA ILE A 127 18.21 25.11 -0.01
C ILE A 127 17.44 23.92 -0.57
N PHE A 128 16.91 24.03 -1.79
CA PHE A 128 16.19 22.93 -2.46
C PHE A 128 17.03 21.65 -2.48
N LEU A 129 18.28 21.73 -2.95
CA LEU A 129 19.19 20.58 -3.00
C LEU A 129 19.50 20.02 -1.61
N SER A 130 19.59 20.88 -0.59
CA SER A 130 19.86 20.46 0.79
C SER A 130 18.67 19.75 1.45
N VAL A 131 17.46 20.29 1.32
CA VAL A 131 16.28 19.79 2.05
C VAL A 131 15.51 18.70 1.31
N PHE A 132 15.58 18.67 -0.04
CA PHE A 132 14.99 17.62 -0.87
C PHE A 132 15.99 16.54 -1.31
N GLN A 133 17.11 16.41 -0.61
CA GLN A 133 18.13 15.38 -0.88
C GLN A 133 17.63 13.94 -0.63
N GLY A 134 18.33 12.98 -1.23
CA GLY A 134 18.10 11.55 -0.96
C GLY A 134 16.79 11.02 -1.55
N ASP A 135 16.41 11.54 -2.72
CA ASP A 135 15.26 11.05 -3.50
C ASP A 135 13.94 11.06 -2.72
N ILE A 136 13.82 12.00 -1.77
CA ILE A 136 12.63 12.15 -0.94
C ILE A 136 11.39 12.47 -1.77
N ILE A 137 11.56 13.21 -2.87
CA ILE A 137 10.47 13.61 -3.76
C ILE A 137 9.79 12.37 -4.38
N PRO A 138 10.47 11.53 -5.19
CA PRO A 138 9.81 10.37 -5.78
C PRO A 138 9.31 9.37 -4.73
N ILE A 139 10.06 9.14 -3.65
CA ILE A 139 9.69 8.16 -2.62
C ILE A 139 8.45 8.60 -1.84
N ARG A 140 8.42 9.85 -1.35
CA ARG A 140 7.27 10.36 -0.57
C ARG A 140 6.06 10.65 -1.45
N ALA A 141 6.25 11.16 -2.66
CA ALA A 141 5.15 11.38 -3.58
C ALA A 141 4.45 10.05 -3.91
N SER A 142 5.23 8.98 -4.12
CA SER A 142 4.69 7.62 -4.36
C SER A 142 3.95 7.06 -3.14
N ARG A 143 4.50 7.27 -1.93
CA ARG A 143 3.85 6.86 -0.67
C ARG A 143 2.50 7.54 -0.42
N HIS A 144 2.29 8.74 -0.95
CA HIS A 144 1.09 9.55 -0.70
C HIS A 144 0.20 9.75 -1.93
N GLY A 145 0.44 9.03 -3.04
CA GLY A 145 -0.42 9.11 -4.23
C GLY A 145 -0.28 10.43 -5.00
N ARG A 146 0.83 11.17 -4.86
CA ARG A 146 1.00 12.53 -5.42
C ARG A 146 1.55 12.49 -6.85
N THR A 147 0.72 12.02 -7.79
CA THR A 147 1.09 11.88 -9.20
C THR A 147 1.47 13.20 -9.86
N ALA A 148 0.89 14.33 -9.46
CA ALA A 148 1.29 15.66 -9.93
C ALA A 148 2.74 16.00 -9.56
N VAL A 149 3.16 15.69 -8.32
CA VAL A 149 4.56 15.87 -7.89
C VAL A 149 5.49 14.92 -8.63
N LEU A 150 5.07 13.66 -8.87
CA LEU A 150 5.84 12.71 -9.65
C LEU A 150 6.04 13.19 -11.10
N SER A 151 4.99 13.68 -11.76
CA SER A 151 5.04 14.27 -13.10
C SER A 151 5.94 15.50 -13.15
N TRP A 152 5.83 16.40 -12.17
CA TRP A 152 6.69 17.57 -12.04
C TRP A 152 8.16 17.18 -11.87
N TRP A 153 8.45 16.24 -10.97
CA TRP A 153 9.80 15.74 -10.72
C TRP A 153 10.40 15.08 -11.95
N LYS A 154 9.62 14.23 -12.64
CA LYS A 154 10.01 13.59 -13.90
C LYS A 154 10.40 14.60 -14.97
N HIS A 155 9.53 15.60 -15.19
CA HIS A 155 9.83 16.68 -16.13
C HIS A 155 11.13 17.41 -15.74
N GLY A 156 11.31 17.69 -14.44
CA GLY A 156 12.49 18.33 -13.90
C GLY A 156 13.78 17.61 -14.25
N PHE A 157 13.93 16.33 -13.92
CA PHE A 157 15.20 15.63 -14.16
C PHE A 157 15.42 15.24 -15.63
N GLU A 158 14.35 15.14 -16.44
CA GLU A 158 14.45 14.85 -17.88
C GLU A 158 14.87 16.07 -18.69
N GLN A 159 14.26 17.23 -18.42
CA GLN A 159 14.49 18.45 -19.18
C GLN A 159 15.55 19.36 -18.56
N HIS A 160 15.72 19.30 -17.24
CA HIS A 160 16.61 20.17 -16.47
C HIS A 160 17.44 19.38 -15.43
N PRO A 161 18.28 18.42 -15.87
CA PRO A 161 19.06 17.56 -14.98
C PRO A 161 20.05 18.33 -14.08
N ASP A 162 20.46 19.53 -14.47
CA ASP A 162 21.32 20.42 -13.66
C ASP A 162 20.58 21.03 -12.47
N LEU A 163 19.25 21.11 -12.55
CA LEU A 163 18.40 21.71 -11.51
C LEU A 163 17.77 20.64 -10.62
N VAL A 164 17.25 19.58 -11.23
CA VAL A 164 16.62 18.45 -10.53
C VAL A 164 17.47 17.20 -10.79
N PRO A 165 18.15 16.67 -9.75
CA PRO A 165 18.96 15.47 -9.90
C PRO A 165 18.12 14.27 -10.35
N LYS A 166 18.73 13.44 -11.19
CA LYS A 166 18.17 12.12 -11.56
C LYS A 166 18.08 11.22 -10.32
N PRO A 167 17.09 10.29 -10.28
CA PRO A 167 16.99 9.34 -9.17
C PRO A 167 18.26 8.52 -9.04
N LYS A 168 18.69 8.28 -7.80
CA LYS A 168 19.78 7.34 -7.54
C LYS A 168 19.36 5.91 -7.89
N PRO A 169 20.34 5.01 -8.19
CA PRO A 169 20.04 3.60 -8.36
C PRO A 169 19.27 3.04 -7.15
N GLY A 170 18.17 2.33 -7.41
CA GLY A 170 17.29 1.77 -6.38
C GLY A 170 16.19 2.70 -5.88
N SER A 171 16.25 4.02 -6.12
CA SER A 171 15.23 4.95 -5.63
C SER A 171 13.86 4.77 -6.29
N ILE A 172 13.83 4.30 -7.55
CA ILE A 172 12.58 3.95 -8.22
C ILE A 172 11.94 2.74 -7.52
N ALA A 173 12.74 1.73 -7.18
CA ALA A 173 12.27 0.58 -6.40
C ALA A 173 11.76 0.98 -5.01
N ASP A 174 12.50 1.81 -4.27
CA ASP A 174 12.05 2.32 -2.97
C ASP A 174 10.73 3.10 -3.06
N ALA A 175 10.53 3.84 -4.16
CA ALA A 175 9.31 4.60 -4.40
C ALA A 175 8.10 3.69 -4.68
N ILE A 176 8.26 2.67 -5.53
CA ILE A 176 7.21 1.71 -5.87
C ILE A 176 6.91 0.77 -4.69
N ASP A 177 7.93 0.33 -3.96
CA ASP A 177 7.78 -0.46 -2.73
C ASP A 177 7.06 0.38 -1.66
N SER A 178 7.37 1.67 -1.54
CA SER A 178 6.66 2.61 -0.64
C SER A 178 5.21 2.87 -1.05
N ALA A 179 4.91 2.97 -2.35
CA ALA A 179 3.53 3.07 -2.85
C ALA A 179 2.73 1.82 -2.51
N SER A 180 3.35 0.64 -2.70
CA SER A 180 2.73 -0.65 -2.40
C SER A 180 2.42 -0.80 -0.91
N ARG A 181 3.37 -0.41 -0.06
CA ARG A 181 3.19 -0.36 1.40
C ARG A 181 2.02 0.52 1.84
N ALA A 182 1.79 1.62 1.13
CA ALA A 182 0.83 2.66 1.51
C ALA A 182 -0.52 2.56 0.77
N GLY A 183 -0.74 1.52 -0.03
CA GLY A 183 -2.01 1.34 -0.74
C GLY A 183 -2.21 2.25 -1.95
N GLN A 184 -1.16 2.89 -2.48
CA GLN A 184 -1.29 3.98 -3.45
C GLN A 184 -1.33 3.48 -4.89
N ILE A 185 -2.48 2.94 -5.31
CA ILE A 185 -2.70 2.46 -6.69
C ILE A 185 -2.44 3.56 -7.72
N ALA A 186 -2.88 4.80 -7.45
CA ALA A 186 -2.64 5.93 -8.36
C ALA A 186 -1.15 6.18 -8.65
N SER A 187 -0.26 5.92 -7.68
CA SER A 187 1.18 6.02 -7.91
C SER A 187 1.71 4.83 -8.70
N LEU A 188 1.20 3.62 -8.48
CA LEU A 188 1.57 2.44 -9.24
C LEU A 188 1.16 2.57 -10.72
N ASP A 189 -0.07 3.02 -10.98
CA ASP A 189 -0.55 3.34 -12.34
C ASP A 189 0.32 4.40 -13.02
N TRP A 190 0.73 5.44 -12.27
CA TRP A 190 1.63 6.46 -12.79
C TRP A 190 3.00 5.88 -13.16
N TRP A 191 3.60 5.06 -12.28
CA TRP A 191 4.90 4.43 -12.56
C TRP A 191 4.84 3.47 -13.76
N GLN A 192 3.76 2.72 -13.91
CA GLN A 192 3.55 1.83 -15.05
C GLN A 192 3.45 2.60 -16.38
N SER A 193 2.88 3.81 -16.36
CA SER A 193 2.62 4.62 -17.55
C SER A 193 3.66 5.72 -17.83
N CYS A 194 4.59 5.99 -16.91
CA CYS A 194 5.52 7.11 -17.04
C CYS A 194 6.64 6.88 -18.07
N GLY A 195 6.74 5.69 -18.66
CA GLY A 195 7.73 5.38 -19.70
C GLY A 195 9.15 5.09 -19.19
N HIS A 196 9.35 5.01 -17.86
CA HIS A 196 10.55 4.45 -17.25
C HIS A 196 10.32 2.98 -16.86
N PRO A 197 11.38 2.15 -16.81
CA PRO A 197 11.25 0.78 -16.33
C PRO A 197 10.64 0.72 -14.92
N LEU A 198 9.67 -0.19 -14.73
CA LEU A 198 9.08 -0.44 -13.43
C LEU A 198 10.06 -1.26 -12.57
N GLU A 199 10.91 -0.58 -11.81
CA GLU A 199 11.83 -1.21 -10.87
C GLU A 199 11.16 -1.38 -9.51
N TYR A 200 11.17 -2.59 -8.96
CA TYR A 200 10.61 -2.89 -7.64
C TYR A 200 11.33 -4.09 -7.04
N THR A 201 11.17 -4.31 -5.73
CA THR A 201 11.75 -5.48 -5.05
C THR A 201 10.67 -6.40 -4.50
N GLU A 202 11.07 -7.49 -3.86
CA GLU A 202 10.15 -8.33 -3.09
C GLU A 202 9.41 -7.54 -2.00
N ALA A 203 10.01 -6.43 -1.54
CA ALA A 203 9.43 -5.56 -0.53
C ALA A 203 8.09 -4.94 -0.96
N ALA A 204 7.81 -4.76 -2.25
CA ALA A 204 6.52 -4.30 -2.73
C ALA A 204 5.36 -5.21 -2.25
N LEU A 205 5.48 -6.51 -2.50
CA LEU A 205 4.46 -7.50 -2.15
C LEU A 205 4.51 -7.87 -0.66
N GLU A 206 5.71 -7.93 -0.07
CA GLU A 206 5.89 -8.13 1.38
C GLU A 206 5.21 -7.02 2.19
N TYR A 207 5.45 -5.74 1.84
CA TYR A 207 4.84 -4.62 2.54
C TYR A 207 3.34 -4.49 2.27
N ALA A 208 2.88 -4.73 1.04
CA ALA A 208 1.46 -4.77 0.74
C ALA A 208 0.75 -5.82 1.61
N SER A 209 1.39 -6.98 1.79
CA SER A 209 0.88 -8.06 2.66
C SER A 209 0.91 -7.68 4.14
N ALA A 210 2.00 -7.06 4.61
CA ALA A 210 2.15 -6.61 6.00
C ALA A 210 1.23 -5.44 6.38
N LYS A 211 0.65 -4.74 5.41
CA LYS A 211 -0.17 -3.53 5.61
C LYS A 211 -1.61 -3.68 5.14
N ASN A 212 -2.04 -4.92 4.91
CA ASN A 212 -3.40 -5.23 4.48
C ASN A 212 -3.83 -4.49 3.19
N GLN A 213 -2.94 -4.44 2.20
CA GLN A 213 -3.18 -3.73 0.94
C GLN A 213 -3.65 -4.70 -0.15
N ILE A 214 -4.79 -5.36 0.06
CA ILE A 214 -5.35 -6.35 -0.88
C ILE A 214 -5.55 -5.74 -2.27
N ALA A 215 -6.02 -4.49 -2.35
CA ALA A 215 -6.22 -3.81 -3.63
C ALA A 215 -4.91 -3.59 -4.41
N VAL A 216 -3.79 -3.40 -3.71
CA VAL A 216 -2.46 -3.33 -4.33
C VAL A 216 -1.98 -4.71 -4.77
N LEU A 217 -2.22 -5.76 -3.98
CA LEU A 217 -1.88 -7.13 -4.37
C LEU A 217 -2.65 -7.55 -5.63
N GLU A 218 -3.93 -7.19 -5.71
CA GLU A 218 -4.75 -7.39 -6.89
C GLU A 218 -4.22 -6.59 -8.10
N TRP A 219 -3.81 -5.34 -7.89
CA TRP A 219 -3.16 -4.53 -8.93
C TRP A 219 -1.91 -5.22 -9.49
N TRP A 220 -1.02 -5.72 -8.62
CA TRP A 220 0.19 -6.43 -9.05
C TRP A 220 -0.14 -7.69 -9.85
N LYS A 221 -1.09 -8.49 -9.38
CA LYS A 221 -1.56 -9.70 -10.07
C LYS A 221 -2.10 -9.37 -11.45
N GLN A 222 -3.01 -8.39 -11.56
CA GLN A 222 -3.60 -7.99 -12.84
C GLN A 222 -2.55 -7.43 -13.80
N THR A 223 -1.66 -6.57 -13.31
CA THR A 223 -0.57 -6.00 -14.11
C THR A 223 0.37 -7.09 -14.61
N SER A 224 0.72 -8.08 -13.78
CA SER A 224 1.52 -9.23 -14.20
C SER A 224 0.84 -10.05 -15.30
N LEU A 225 -0.46 -10.32 -15.18
CA LEU A 225 -1.24 -11.06 -16.17
C LEU A 225 -1.32 -10.32 -17.52
N VAL A 226 -1.53 -9.00 -17.49
CA VAL A 226 -1.68 -8.18 -18.70
C VAL A 226 -0.35 -7.93 -19.39
N THR A 227 0.70 -7.62 -18.63
CA THR A 227 2.01 -7.20 -19.17
C THR A 227 3.01 -8.34 -19.30
N GLY A 228 2.74 -9.50 -18.72
CA GLY A 228 3.68 -10.61 -18.62
C GLY A 228 4.84 -10.37 -17.65
N MET A 229 4.76 -9.32 -16.83
CA MET A 229 5.81 -8.94 -15.88
C MET A 229 5.91 -9.97 -14.74
N PRO A 230 7.10 -10.47 -14.40
CA PRO A 230 7.27 -11.49 -13.37
C PRO A 230 7.10 -10.90 -11.96
N LEU A 231 6.22 -11.47 -11.15
CA LEU A 231 6.05 -11.06 -9.76
C LEU A 231 7.25 -11.48 -8.89
N LYS A 232 7.78 -10.54 -8.11
CA LYS A 232 8.85 -10.78 -7.12
C LYS A 232 8.23 -11.15 -5.78
N ILE A 233 7.78 -12.38 -5.65
CA ILE A 233 7.09 -12.85 -4.44
C ILE A 233 8.13 -13.26 -3.38
N GLY A 234 8.30 -12.41 -2.36
CA GLY A 234 9.12 -12.68 -1.19
C GLY A 234 8.38 -13.43 -0.08
N ARG A 235 8.67 -13.08 1.19
CA ARG A 235 8.09 -13.70 2.41
C ARG A 235 6.70 -13.15 2.75
N VAL A 236 5.81 -13.14 1.77
CA VAL A 236 4.48 -12.50 1.85
C VAL A 236 3.60 -13.11 2.96
N MET A 237 3.67 -14.43 3.13
CA MET A 237 2.91 -15.15 4.17
C MET A 237 3.43 -14.88 5.58
N ASP A 238 4.75 -14.81 5.76
CA ASP A 238 5.37 -14.49 7.05
C ASP A 238 5.00 -13.07 7.48
N MET A 239 5.02 -12.13 6.52
CA MET A 239 4.65 -10.73 6.75
C MET A 239 3.18 -10.57 7.14
N ALA A 240 2.27 -11.19 6.41
CA ALA A 240 0.84 -11.17 6.71
C ALA A 240 0.53 -11.86 8.06
N SER A 241 1.16 -13.00 8.34
CA SER A 241 0.99 -13.75 9.58
C SER A 241 1.48 -12.99 10.80
N THR A 242 2.65 -12.34 10.71
CA THR A 242 3.21 -11.51 11.78
C THR A 242 2.31 -10.29 12.05
N ALA A 243 1.79 -9.69 10.99
CA ALA A 243 0.91 -8.52 11.09
C ALA A 243 -0.50 -8.86 11.59
N GLY A 244 -0.94 -10.11 11.47
CA GLY A 244 -2.27 -10.54 11.90
C GLY A 244 -3.37 -10.38 10.84
N HIS A 245 -3.00 -10.32 9.56
CA HIS A 245 -3.95 -10.02 8.46
C HIS A 245 -4.45 -11.31 7.82
N VAL A 246 -5.52 -11.89 8.36
CA VAL A 246 -6.13 -13.13 7.88
C VAL A 246 -6.68 -12.98 6.47
N GLU A 247 -7.31 -11.86 6.17
CA GLU A 247 -7.86 -11.49 4.87
C GLU A 247 -6.79 -11.48 3.76
N VAL A 248 -5.55 -11.10 4.09
CA VAL A 248 -4.42 -11.16 3.15
C VAL A 248 -3.96 -12.59 2.92
N LEU A 249 -3.91 -13.41 3.99
CA LEU A 249 -3.55 -14.83 3.88
C LEU A 249 -4.57 -15.58 3.02
N GLU A 250 -5.86 -15.30 3.20
CA GLU A 250 -6.94 -15.84 2.36
C GLU A 250 -6.83 -15.38 0.91
N TRP A 251 -6.53 -14.09 0.67
CA TRP A 251 -6.28 -13.60 -0.68
C TRP A 251 -5.12 -14.34 -1.34
N TRP A 252 -3.97 -14.51 -0.66
CA TRP A 252 -2.84 -15.27 -1.19
C TRP A 252 -3.22 -16.72 -1.50
N ALA A 253 -3.88 -17.41 -0.57
CA ALA A 253 -4.29 -18.81 -0.74
C ALA A 253 -5.26 -19.04 -1.91
N THR A 254 -6.09 -18.04 -2.23
CA THR A 254 -7.07 -18.11 -3.33
C THR A 254 -6.59 -17.43 -4.61
N SER A 255 -5.47 -16.71 -4.57
CA SER A 255 -4.96 -15.91 -5.70
C SER A 255 -4.56 -16.74 -6.91
N GLY A 256 -4.21 -18.02 -6.72
CA GLY A 256 -3.63 -18.88 -7.76
C GLY A 256 -2.16 -18.55 -8.09
N LEU A 257 -1.52 -17.68 -7.30
CA LEU A 257 -0.09 -17.37 -7.44
C LEU A 257 0.76 -18.41 -6.69
N GLU A 258 1.91 -18.75 -7.25
CA GLU A 258 2.90 -19.57 -6.54
C GLU A 258 3.72 -18.69 -5.58
N PHE A 259 3.67 -19.00 -4.29
CA PHE A 259 4.44 -18.31 -3.25
C PHE A 259 5.14 -19.30 -2.34
N LYS A 260 6.21 -18.84 -1.69
CA LYS A 260 6.92 -19.57 -0.64
C LYS A 260 6.48 -19.03 0.72
N TYR A 261 6.57 -19.87 1.74
CA TYR A 261 6.41 -19.45 3.13
C TYR A 261 7.45 -20.21 3.96
N ASP A 262 7.78 -19.68 5.14
CA ASP A 262 8.71 -20.31 6.06
C ASP A 262 7.97 -20.79 7.33
N ARG A 263 8.51 -21.79 8.03
CA ARG A 263 8.02 -22.24 9.36
C ARG A 263 7.94 -21.08 10.37
N HIS A 264 8.66 -19.99 10.10
CA HIS A 264 8.67 -18.78 10.89
C HIS A 264 7.32 -18.05 10.88
N ALA A 265 6.44 -18.23 9.88
CA ALA A 265 5.11 -17.63 9.86
C ALA A 265 4.28 -17.99 11.11
N LEU A 266 4.18 -19.28 11.44
CA LEU A 266 3.45 -19.79 12.60
C LEU A 266 4.13 -19.42 13.92
N GLN A 267 5.47 -19.50 13.96
CA GLN A 267 6.25 -19.11 15.13
C GLN A 267 6.05 -17.62 15.45
N HIS A 268 6.13 -16.74 14.44
CA HIS A 268 5.92 -15.31 14.62
C HIS A 268 4.48 -14.98 14.98
N ALA A 269 3.49 -15.60 14.34
CA ALA A 269 2.07 -15.45 14.72
C ALA A 269 1.85 -15.83 16.19
N SER A 270 2.46 -16.93 16.64
CA SER A 270 2.43 -17.37 18.05
C SER A 270 3.08 -16.37 18.99
N CYS A 271 4.30 -15.91 18.68
CA CYS A 271 5.02 -14.93 19.50
C CYS A 271 4.29 -13.59 19.62
N HIS A 272 3.52 -13.21 18.60
CA HIS A 272 2.75 -11.94 18.58
C HIS A 272 1.28 -12.11 18.99
N GLY A 273 0.89 -13.31 19.47
CA GLY A 273 -0.47 -13.57 19.96
C GLY A 273 -1.56 -13.44 18.90
N ARG A 274 -1.24 -13.73 17.63
CA ARG A 274 -2.18 -13.64 16.49
C ARG A 274 -3.06 -14.89 16.45
N VAL A 275 -4.00 -15.00 17.39
CA VAL A 275 -4.88 -16.17 17.53
C VAL A 275 -5.68 -16.42 16.25
N ASP A 276 -6.24 -15.38 15.64
CA ASP A 276 -7.03 -15.50 14.41
C ASP A 276 -6.22 -16.06 13.24
N VAL A 277 -4.93 -15.70 13.15
CA VAL A 277 -4.00 -16.26 12.15
C VAL A 277 -3.74 -17.74 12.45
N LEU A 278 -3.42 -18.10 13.69
CA LEU A 278 -3.19 -19.50 14.05
C LEU A 278 -4.43 -20.36 13.81
N GLN A 279 -5.61 -19.84 14.12
CA GLN A 279 -6.88 -20.47 13.84
C GLN A 279 -7.09 -20.62 12.33
N TRP A 280 -6.82 -19.59 11.53
CA TRP A 280 -6.87 -19.68 10.07
C TRP A 280 -5.94 -20.77 9.51
N TRP A 281 -4.71 -20.87 10.02
CA TRP A 281 -3.77 -21.93 9.61
C TRP A 281 -4.27 -23.34 10.00
N LEU A 282 -4.93 -23.49 11.15
CA LEU A 282 -5.53 -24.76 11.59
C LEU A 282 -6.78 -25.12 10.77
N ASP A 283 -7.65 -24.13 10.52
CA ASP A 283 -8.88 -24.27 9.76
C ASP A 283 -8.63 -24.49 8.26
N ALA A 284 -7.45 -24.16 7.75
CA ALA A 284 -7.13 -24.41 6.36
C ALA A 284 -7.23 -25.91 5.99
N LEU A 285 -6.84 -26.82 6.90
CA LEU A 285 -6.97 -28.28 6.67
C LEU A 285 -8.41 -28.77 6.85
N THR A 286 -9.08 -28.35 7.93
CA THR A 286 -10.46 -28.79 8.21
C THR A 286 -11.44 -28.20 7.20
N GLY A 287 -11.23 -26.97 6.75
CA GLY A 287 -11.99 -26.30 5.70
C GLY A 287 -11.78 -26.93 4.33
N ALA A 288 -10.54 -27.20 3.92
CA ALA A 288 -10.27 -27.92 2.66
C ALA A 288 -10.94 -29.30 2.65
N THR A 289 -10.97 -29.97 3.81
CA THR A 289 -11.66 -31.25 4.01
C THR A 289 -13.19 -31.10 3.91
N ARG A 290 -13.79 -30.15 4.64
CA ARG A 290 -15.24 -29.83 4.57
C ARG A 290 -15.73 -29.49 3.16
N HIS A 291 -14.91 -28.80 2.38
CA HIS A 291 -15.28 -28.39 1.02
C HIS A 291 -14.84 -29.38 -0.07
N ASN A 292 -14.38 -30.58 0.31
CA ASN A 292 -13.94 -31.63 -0.60
C ASN A 292 -12.83 -31.18 -1.60
N ARG A 293 -11.94 -30.27 -1.17
CA ARG A 293 -10.85 -29.69 -1.97
C ARG A 293 -9.56 -30.49 -1.80
N ALA A 294 -9.52 -31.70 -2.37
CA ALA A 294 -8.36 -32.59 -2.26
C ALA A 294 -7.09 -32.00 -2.88
N GLU A 295 -7.22 -31.15 -3.89
CA GLU A 295 -6.13 -30.42 -4.52
C GLU A 295 -5.46 -29.42 -3.55
N VAL A 296 -6.21 -28.83 -2.62
CA VAL A 296 -5.68 -27.94 -1.59
C VAL A 296 -4.93 -28.75 -0.55
N LEU A 297 -5.46 -29.90 -0.12
CA LEU A 297 -4.76 -30.82 0.78
C LEU A 297 -3.45 -31.36 0.16
N GLU A 298 -3.49 -31.75 -1.11
CA GLU A 298 -2.33 -32.18 -1.88
C GLU A 298 -1.27 -31.08 -1.97
N TRP A 299 -1.70 -29.83 -2.13
CA TRP A 299 -0.80 -28.68 -2.04
C TRP A 299 -0.18 -28.60 -0.64
N TRP A 300 -0.97 -28.65 0.45
CA TRP A 300 -0.48 -28.62 1.83
C TRP A 300 0.52 -29.72 2.18
N ASP A 301 0.37 -30.91 1.61
CA ASP A 301 1.33 -31.99 1.79
C ASP A 301 2.65 -31.74 1.04
N LYS A 302 2.58 -31.38 -0.25
CA LYS A 302 3.78 -31.02 -1.02
C LYS A 302 4.52 -29.81 -0.47
N SER A 303 3.80 -28.99 0.28
CA SER A 303 4.28 -27.80 0.96
C SER A 303 5.36 -28.14 2.03
N GLY A 304 5.31 -29.32 2.64
CA GLY A 304 6.23 -29.69 3.74
C GLY A 304 5.99 -28.92 5.04
N LEU A 305 4.85 -28.24 5.19
CA LEU A 305 4.49 -27.53 6.43
C LEU A 305 4.20 -28.48 7.59
N PRO A 306 4.74 -28.22 8.79
CA PRO A 306 4.29 -28.89 10.00
C PRO A 306 2.93 -28.31 10.41
N VAL A 307 1.87 -28.80 9.78
CA VAL A 307 0.49 -28.47 10.19
C VAL A 307 0.01 -29.54 11.14
N GLN A 308 -0.38 -29.10 12.33
CA GLN A 308 -0.98 -29.99 13.30
C GLN A 308 -2.45 -30.24 12.95
N TYR A 309 -2.89 -31.48 13.08
CA TYR A 309 -4.29 -31.84 13.01
C TYR A 309 -4.61 -32.90 14.06
N ARG A 310 -5.87 -32.98 14.46
CA ARG A 310 -6.40 -34.12 15.22
C ARG A 310 -7.32 -34.90 14.31
N MET A 311 -7.40 -36.21 14.52
CA MET A 311 -8.26 -37.05 13.68
C MET A 311 -9.74 -36.69 13.84
N CYS A 312 -10.14 -36.32 15.06
CA CYS A 312 -11.51 -35.87 15.31
C CYS A 312 -11.88 -34.65 14.48
N ASP A 313 -10.98 -33.67 14.33
CA ASP A 313 -11.25 -32.44 13.56
C ASP A 313 -11.37 -32.74 12.07
N ILE A 314 -10.64 -33.75 11.57
CA ILE A 314 -10.72 -34.19 10.18
C ILE A 314 -11.98 -35.03 9.92
N GLU A 315 -12.37 -35.92 10.84
CA GLU A 315 -13.60 -36.69 10.67
C GLU A 315 -14.85 -35.82 10.81
N GLU A 316 -14.89 -34.91 11.79
CA GLU A 316 -15.95 -33.90 11.90
C GLU A 316 -16.06 -33.09 10.59
N ALA A 317 -14.92 -32.67 10.03
CA ALA A 317 -14.88 -32.00 8.75
C ALA A 317 -15.37 -32.87 7.57
N LEU A 318 -15.14 -34.19 7.59
CA LEU A 318 -15.63 -35.11 6.57
C LEU A 318 -17.13 -35.43 6.73
N GLU A 319 -17.65 -35.44 7.95
CA GLU A 319 -19.07 -35.59 8.25
C GLU A 319 -19.87 -34.35 7.81
N ASP A 320 -19.30 -33.16 8.04
CA ASP A 320 -19.85 -31.87 7.60
C ASP A 320 -19.58 -31.57 6.11
N ALA A 321 -19.02 -32.52 5.35
CA ALA A 321 -18.53 -32.23 4.01
C ALA A 321 -19.65 -31.94 3.00
N ILE A 322 -19.61 -30.74 2.41
CA ILE A 322 -20.58 -30.32 1.40
C ILE A 322 -20.36 -31.14 0.12
N GLY A 323 -21.34 -31.98 -0.24
CA GLY A 323 -21.25 -32.85 -1.41
C GLY A 323 -20.47 -34.16 -1.17
N GLY A 324 -20.32 -34.59 0.09
CA GLY A 324 -19.92 -35.96 0.45
C GLY A 324 -18.42 -36.21 0.63
N GLY A 325 -17.54 -35.22 0.44
CA GLY A 325 -16.13 -35.31 0.89
C GLY A 325 -15.26 -36.39 0.25
N GLU A 326 -15.73 -37.13 -0.76
CA GLU A 326 -15.08 -38.36 -1.26
C GLU A 326 -13.66 -38.18 -1.81
N ALA A 327 -13.33 -37.01 -2.38
CA ALA A 327 -11.99 -36.75 -2.90
C ALA A 327 -11.00 -36.52 -1.75
N THR A 328 -11.39 -35.74 -0.75
CA THR A 328 -10.58 -35.48 0.46
C THR A 328 -10.50 -36.71 1.35
N ARG A 329 -11.58 -37.48 1.52
CA ARG A 329 -11.56 -38.76 2.25
C ARG A 329 -10.56 -39.74 1.62
N ARG A 330 -10.55 -39.88 0.29
CA ARG A 330 -9.54 -40.69 -0.41
C ARG A 330 -8.13 -40.14 -0.24
N TRP A 331 -7.98 -38.83 -0.16
CA TRP A 331 -6.69 -38.19 0.05
C TRP A 331 -6.12 -38.50 1.44
N TRP A 332 -6.91 -38.29 2.49
CA TRP A 332 -6.53 -38.60 3.87
C TRP A 332 -6.20 -40.09 4.06
N LYS A 333 -6.98 -41.01 3.44
CA LYS A 333 -6.62 -42.44 3.44
C LYS A 333 -5.25 -42.72 2.83
N ARG A 334 -4.88 -42.04 1.73
CA ARG A 334 -3.54 -42.19 1.12
C ARG A 334 -2.43 -41.63 2.01
N LYS A 335 -2.73 -40.63 2.83
CA LYS A 335 -1.80 -40.09 3.84
C LYS A 335 -1.58 -41.00 5.04
N GLY A 336 -2.38 -42.06 5.17
CA GLY A 336 -2.26 -43.01 6.27
C GLY A 336 -3.16 -42.68 7.46
N VAL A 337 -4.16 -41.80 7.28
CA VAL A 337 -5.22 -41.62 8.28
C VAL A 337 -6.06 -42.88 8.37
N ASP A 338 -6.09 -43.49 9.56
CA ASP A 338 -6.98 -44.60 9.90
C ASP A 338 -8.24 -44.11 10.59
N PHE A 339 -9.37 -44.26 9.92
CA PHE A 339 -10.70 -43.87 10.41
C PHE A 339 -11.33 -44.91 11.35
N ASN A 340 -10.67 -46.04 11.61
CA ASN A 340 -11.12 -47.05 12.57
C ASN A 340 -10.31 -47.04 13.88
N ALA A 341 -9.45 -46.03 14.08
CA ALA A 341 -8.61 -45.88 15.26
C ALA A 341 -9.44 -45.65 16.54
N ASN A 342 -8.84 -45.80 17.71
CA ASN A 342 -9.53 -45.61 19.00
C ASN A 342 -9.61 -44.13 19.42
N ASP A 343 -10.52 -43.78 20.34
CA ASP A 343 -10.75 -42.40 20.83
C ASP A 343 -9.47 -41.67 21.30
N LYS A 344 -8.51 -42.42 21.85
CA LYS A 344 -7.25 -41.86 22.36
C LYS A 344 -6.30 -41.48 21.24
N GLU A 345 -6.33 -42.22 20.13
CA GLU A 345 -5.60 -41.89 18.90
C GLU A 345 -6.28 -40.75 18.14
N TRP A 346 -7.61 -40.62 18.25
CA TRP A 346 -8.37 -39.57 17.59
C TRP A 346 -8.10 -38.17 18.15
N MET A 347 -7.91 -38.08 19.47
CA MET A 347 -7.63 -36.82 20.19
C MET A 347 -6.14 -36.42 20.13
N LYS A 348 -5.27 -37.29 19.62
CA LYS A 348 -3.84 -37.05 19.56
C LYS A 348 -3.51 -36.04 18.46
N LEU A 349 -2.71 -35.03 18.79
CA LEU A 349 -2.12 -34.12 17.82
C LEU A 349 -1.13 -34.87 16.92
N GLN A 350 -1.38 -34.82 15.62
CA GLN A 350 -0.54 -35.36 14.56
C GLN A 350 -0.05 -34.24 13.66
N TYR A 351 0.97 -34.50 12.86
CA TYR A 351 1.50 -33.54 11.88
C TYR A 351 1.26 -34.06 10.48
N LEU A 352 0.91 -33.16 9.56
CA LEU A 352 0.74 -33.50 8.16
C LEU A 352 2.08 -33.83 7.48
N ASN A 353 3.14 -33.09 7.83
CA ASN A 353 4.51 -33.27 7.34
C ASN A 353 5.53 -33.27 8.48
#